data_AF-A0A9E4SIR4-F1
#
_entry.id   AF-A0A9E4SIR4-F1
#
_cell.length_a   1.000
_cell.length_b   1.000
_cell.length_c   1.000
_cell.angle_alpha   90.00
_cell.angle_beta   90.00
_cell.angle_gamma   90.00
#
_symmetry.space_group_name_H-M   'P 1'
#
loop_
_entity.id
_entity.type
_entity.pdbx_description
1 polymer ?
#
loop_
_entity_poly.entity_id
_entity_poly.type
_entity_poly.pdbx_seq_one_letter_code
_entity_poly.pdbx_strand_id
1 'polypeptide(L)'
;MRRLPSLLLAALAASLAACGPGATPTPSPTAVPTASPTPTAAPATAIPDRDLFDLARRYRGVEAEPLTTAELYRDEPLGTVATFTAINVVALETFEIEARLAHVGEHALWYVSTAISVPDADLQEAARFFDQVLVPAVYGTFAGGAGPEGRITIVNAPLPGVAGYFSGADAMPVEVYPFSNERVALFMHTGGSMGSASYLGTLAHELQHVVHWTVDPSEDTWVNEGLSELAASSLGLPTLPVAAYLRNPGVSLVHWPEAIGASLPNYAAGALFAAYLAERTGIENVHRWVAEQEAGVEGTRRYLEDVAPGTSFEEVFGDWLVANLVGASRGRYAYAGPLGSTARVQTVAARGRTEGSAPQLGAWYGRIEPRREVEVTFTGQRRTPLLPVAPHRGDACWWSNRGDGINPTLTRMLDLRGLTTATLRFWTWFRIEDRWDHGYVSVSTDNGARWAAL
;
A
#
# COMPACT_ATOMS: atom_id res chain seq x y z
N MET A 1 15.90 26.19 21.87
CA MET A 1 15.45 26.54 23.23
C MET A 1 14.64 27.83 23.21
N ARG A 2 13.32 27.75 23.37
CA ARG A 2 12.51 28.63 24.25
C ARG A 2 11.08 28.08 24.24
N ARG A 3 10.62 27.71 25.42
CA ARG A 3 9.30 27.14 25.73
C ARG A 3 8.36 28.27 26.17
N LEU A 4 7.10 28.16 25.71
CA LEU A 4 5.81 28.44 26.39
C LEU A 4 5.52 29.91 26.84
N PRO A 5 4.24 30.34 27.08
CA PRO A 5 3.09 29.50 27.47
C PRO A 5 1.66 29.91 26.99
N SER A 6 0.70 29.03 27.34
CA SER A 6 -0.67 29.32 27.83
C SER A 6 -1.88 29.41 26.88
N LEU A 7 -2.70 28.36 27.01
CA LEU A 7 -4.17 28.36 27.00
C LEU A 7 -4.84 29.67 27.46
N LEU A 8 -5.95 30.02 26.79
CA LEU A 8 -7.11 30.60 27.47
C LEU A 8 -8.40 29.93 26.98
N LEU A 9 -9.05 29.26 27.92
CA LEU A 9 -10.44 28.83 27.86
C LEU A 9 -11.32 30.07 28.11
N ALA A 10 -12.28 30.36 27.24
CA ALA A 10 -13.36 31.31 27.54
C ALA A 10 -14.70 30.60 27.37
N ALA A 11 -15.30 30.29 28.52
CA ALA A 11 -16.70 29.91 28.64
C ALA A 11 -17.59 31.08 28.23
N LEU A 12 -18.56 30.85 27.35
CA LEU A 12 -19.66 31.80 27.14
C LEU A 12 -20.82 31.38 28.04
N ALA A 13 -21.15 32.28 28.96
CA ALA A 13 -22.27 32.17 29.89
C ALA A 13 -23.61 32.11 29.16
N ALA A 14 -24.46 31.21 29.64
CA ALA A 14 -25.87 31.17 29.30
C ALA A 14 -26.56 32.46 29.79
N SER A 15 -27.22 33.17 28.88
CA SER A 15 -28.27 34.13 29.22
C SER A 15 -29.62 33.51 28.84
N LEU A 16 -30.37 33.11 29.87
CA LEU A 16 -31.78 32.76 29.75
C LEU A 16 -32.57 34.06 29.59
N ALA A 17 -32.98 34.36 28.37
CA ALA A 17 -34.06 35.31 28.10
C ALA A 17 -35.28 34.52 27.64
N ALA A 18 -36.29 34.43 28.51
CA ALA A 18 -37.62 33.98 28.13
C ALA A 18 -38.28 35.07 27.29
N CYS A 19 -38.62 34.75 26.03
CA CYS A 19 -39.49 35.57 25.21
C CYS A 19 -40.51 34.64 24.52
N GLY A 20 -41.79 35.06 24.51
CA GLY A 20 -42.96 34.25 24.14
C GLY A 20 -43.03 33.86 22.65
N PRO A 21 -44.17 33.26 22.21
CA PRO A 21 -44.30 32.67 20.88
C PRO A 21 -44.40 33.76 19.82
N GLY A 22 -43.26 34.21 19.31
CA GLY A 22 -43.14 34.98 18.08
C GLY A 22 -43.15 34.02 16.90
N ALA A 23 -44.07 34.23 15.97
CA ALA A 23 -44.22 33.44 14.75
C ALA A 23 -42.86 33.28 14.04
N THR A 24 -42.42 32.04 13.90
CA THR A 24 -41.27 31.68 13.07
C THR A 24 -41.59 32.08 11.63
N PRO A 25 -40.74 32.86 10.93
CA PRO A 25 -40.87 33.02 9.50
C PRO A 25 -40.75 31.63 8.88
N THR A 26 -41.79 31.22 8.17
CA THR A 26 -41.77 29.97 7.40
C THR A 26 -40.65 30.13 6.38
N PRO A 27 -39.62 29.24 6.33
CA PRO A 27 -38.63 29.32 5.28
C PRO A 27 -39.35 29.13 3.94
N SER A 28 -39.30 30.16 3.09
CA SER A 28 -39.71 30.01 1.69
C SER A 28 -38.96 28.83 1.09
N PRO A 29 -39.62 27.96 0.31
CA PRO A 29 -38.97 26.82 -0.30
C PRO A 29 -37.78 27.31 -1.11
N THR A 30 -36.58 26.95 -0.68
CA THR A 30 -35.37 27.09 -1.50
C THR A 30 -35.65 26.33 -2.79
N ALA A 31 -35.58 27.00 -3.93
CA ALA A 31 -35.64 26.34 -5.21
C ALA A 31 -34.54 25.27 -5.24
N VAL A 32 -34.92 23.99 -5.15
CA VAL A 32 -34.01 22.89 -5.39
C VAL A 32 -33.73 22.92 -6.89
N PRO A 33 -32.48 23.13 -7.33
CA PRO A 33 -32.16 23.09 -8.75
C PRO A 33 -32.66 21.76 -9.32
N THR A 34 -33.43 21.83 -10.41
CA THR A 34 -33.91 20.64 -11.09
C THR A 34 -32.69 19.82 -11.54
N ALA A 35 -32.56 18.63 -10.99
CA ALA A 35 -31.53 17.69 -11.40
C ALA A 35 -31.74 17.34 -12.87
N SER A 36 -30.71 17.48 -13.71
CA SER A 36 -30.64 16.67 -14.92
C SER A 36 -30.71 15.19 -14.53
N PRO A 37 -31.29 14.30 -15.36
CA PRO A 37 -31.32 12.88 -15.07
C PRO A 37 -29.90 12.42 -14.72
N THR A 38 -29.78 11.75 -13.58
CA THR A 38 -28.57 11.06 -13.16
C THR A 38 -28.08 10.24 -14.35
N PRO A 39 -26.84 10.43 -14.86
CA PRO A 39 -26.28 9.46 -15.78
C PRO A 39 -26.43 8.11 -15.08
N THR A 40 -27.11 7.16 -15.72
CA THR A 40 -27.20 5.81 -15.21
C THR A 40 -25.78 5.33 -15.01
N ALA A 41 -25.30 5.34 -13.77
CA ALA A 41 -24.02 4.76 -13.45
C ALA A 41 -24.14 3.30 -13.87
N ALA A 42 -23.41 2.94 -14.94
CA ALA A 42 -23.05 1.55 -15.13
C ALA A 42 -22.52 1.06 -13.77
N PRO A 43 -22.85 -0.18 -13.33
CA PRO A 43 -22.23 -0.73 -12.13
C PRO A 43 -20.73 -0.51 -12.27
N ALA A 44 -20.11 0.22 -11.34
CA ALA A 44 -18.72 0.62 -11.45
C ALA A 44 -17.87 -0.64 -11.60
N THR A 45 -17.29 -0.84 -12.79
CA THR A 45 -16.56 -2.05 -13.16
C THR A 45 -15.07 -2.01 -12.81
N ALA A 46 -14.57 -0.98 -12.13
CA ALA A 46 -13.24 -0.94 -11.50
C ALA A 46 -13.18 0.25 -10.52
N ILE A 47 -12.38 0.14 -9.45
CA ILE A 47 -12.06 1.29 -8.60
C ILE A 47 -11.05 2.14 -9.40
N PRO A 48 -11.27 3.46 -9.57
CA PRO A 48 -10.36 4.26 -10.40
C PRO A 48 -9.02 4.48 -9.70
N ASP A 49 -7.92 4.22 -10.41
CA ASP A 49 -6.57 4.48 -9.93
C ASP A 49 -6.27 5.97 -9.81
N ARG A 50 -5.25 6.27 -9.00
CA ARG A 50 -4.70 7.61 -8.81
C ARG A 50 -3.72 7.94 -9.93
N ASP A 51 -4.26 8.49 -11.00
CA ASP A 51 -3.48 9.10 -12.07
C ASP A 51 -2.98 10.50 -11.67
N LEU A 52 -1.66 10.63 -11.49
CA LEU A 52 -1.01 11.90 -11.11
C LEU A 52 -1.00 12.93 -12.24
N PHE A 53 -0.92 12.52 -13.51
CA PHE A 53 -1.01 13.43 -14.66
C PHE A 53 -2.41 14.03 -14.75
N ASP A 54 -3.44 13.18 -14.64
CA ASP A 54 -4.83 13.64 -14.61
C ASP A 54 -5.10 14.59 -13.43
N LEU A 55 -4.59 14.26 -12.23
CA LEU A 55 -4.70 15.12 -11.06
C LEU A 55 -3.98 16.46 -11.27
N ALA A 56 -2.75 16.47 -11.81
CA ALA A 56 -2.00 17.69 -12.08
C ALA A 56 -2.72 18.59 -13.08
N ARG A 57 -3.27 18.01 -14.15
CA ARG A 57 -4.08 18.71 -15.14
C ARG A 57 -5.34 19.30 -14.54
N ARG A 58 -6.14 18.49 -13.84
CA ARG A 58 -7.43 18.91 -13.29
C ARG A 58 -7.31 19.97 -12.21
N TYR A 59 -6.34 19.85 -11.30
CA TYR A 59 -6.26 20.72 -10.12
C TYR A 59 -5.23 21.84 -10.23
N ARG A 60 -4.20 21.69 -11.07
CA ARG A 60 -3.14 22.70 -11.23
C ARG A 60 -3.03 23.24 -12.65
N GLY A 61 -3.79 22.70 -13.61
CA GLY A 61 -3.69 23.10 -15.02
C GLY A 61 -2.34 22.76 -15.64
N VAL A 62 -1.61 21.80 -15.06
CA VAL A 62 -0.32 21.32 -15.56
C VAL A 62 -0.56 20.27 -16.62
N GLU A 63 -0.11 20.54 -17.83
CA GLU A 63 -0.05 19.56 -18.93
C GLU A 63 1.43 19.21 -19.09
N ALA A 64 1.80 18.00 -18.72
CA ALA A 64 3.15 17.48 -18.84
C ALA A 64 3.08 16.10 -19.48
N GLU A 65 4.07 15.80 -20.31
CA GLU A 65 4.22 14.48 -20.92
C GLU A 65 5.02 13.56 -19.99
N PRO A 66 4.82 12.23 -20.05
CA PRO A 66 5.69 11.28 -19.36
C PRO A 66 7.16 11.46 -19.75
N LEU A 67 8.05 11.26 -18.79
CA LEU A 67 9.49 11.25 -19.04
C LEU A 67 9.84 10.10 -19.98
N THR A 68 10.75 10.35 -20.92
CA THR A 68 11.29 9.32 -21.80
C THR A 68 12.20 8.36 -21.03
N THR A 69 12.39 7.14 -21.56
CA THR A 69 13.36 6.18 -21.01
C THR A 69 14.76 6.80 -20.87
N ALA A 70 15.19 7.65 -21.82
CA ALA A 70 16.48 8.33 -21.75
C ALA A 70 16.58 9.34 -20.58
N GLU A 71 15.47 9.99 -20.21
CA GLU A 71 15.41 10.91 -19.06
C GLU A 71 15.39 10.13 -17.74
N LEU A 72 14.59 9.06 -17.67
CA LEU A 72 14.43 8.22 -16.48
C LEU A 72 15.70 7.43 -16.11
N TYR A 73 16.44 6.97 -17.11
CA TYR A 73 17.65 6.15 -16.97
C TYR A 73 18.90 6.90 -17.45
N ARG A 74 18.95 8.21 -17.20
CA ARG A 74 20.06 9.06 -17.64
C ARG A 74 21.40 8.59 -17.08
N ASP A 75 22.37 8.37 -17.96
CA ASP A 75 23.75 8.08 -17.58
C ASP A 75 24.48 9.37 -17.15
N GLU A 76 25.37 9.25 -16.16
CA GLU A 76 26.11 10.36 -15.58
C GLU A 76 27.62 9.98 -15.45
N PRO A 77 28.57 10.91 -15.68
CA PRO A 77 29.99 10.63 -15.50
C PRO A 77 30.32 10.24 -14.05
N LEU A 78 31.20 9.25 -13.88
CA LEU A 78 31.70 8.86 -12.55
C LEU A 78 32.23 10.09 -11.79
N GLY A 79 31.86 10.21 -10.52
CA GLY A 79 32.21 11.35 -9.67
C GLY A 79 31.22 12.53 -9.72
N THR A 80 30.18 12.46 -10.55
CA THR A 80 29.07 13.44 -10.54
C THR A 80 28.49 13.55 -9.13
N VAL A 81 28.27 14.78 -8.67
CA VAL A 81 27.57 15.07 -7.42
C VAL A 81 26.19 15.60 -7.77
N ALA A 82 25.16 14.98 -7.20
CA ALA A 82 23.77 15.33 -7.41
C ALA A 82 23.05 15.46 -6.07
N THR A 83 21.97 16.24 -6.05
CA THR A 83 21.05 16.35 -4.91
C THR A 83 19.80 15.54 -5.21
N PHE A 84 19.38 14.73 -4.26
CA PHE A 84 18.19 13.91 -4.34
C PHE A 84 17.19 14.33 -3.27
N THR A 85 15.91 14.40 -3.61
CA THR A 85 14.84 14.55 -2.63
C THR A 85 14.48 13.18 -2.08
N ALA A 86 14.46 13.02 -0.76
CA ALA A 86 14.17 11.77 -0.08
C ALA A 86 13.10 11.93 1.01
N ILE A 87 12.52 10.82 1.46
CA ILE A 87 11.43 10.80 2.43
C ILE A 87 11.94 10.41 3.82
N ASN A 88 11.55 11.18 4.84
CA ASN A 88 11.68 10.83 6.25
C ASN A 88 10.35 10.24 6.74
N VAL A 89 10.27 8.92 6.85
CA VAL A 89 9.03 8.22 7.22
C VAL A 89 8.66 8.37 8.70
N VAL A 90 9.58 8.84 9.54
CA VAL A 90 9.29 9.13 10.96
C VAL A 90 8.62 10.49 11.11
N ALA A 91 9.14 11.51 10.42
CA ALA A 91 8.61 12.87 10.50
C ALA A 91 7.52 13.18 9.46
N LEU A 92 7.32 12.28 8.49
CA LEU A 92 6.40 12.43 7.36
C LEU A 92 6.67 13.74 6.59
N GLU A 93 7.94 13.92 6.21
CA GLU A 93 8.44 15.09 5.47
C GLU A 93 9.52 14.67 4.46
N THR A 94 9.82 15.55 3.50
CA THR A 94 10.93 15.37 2.56
C THR A 94 12.19 16.07 3.05
N PHE A 95 13.36 15.56 2.64
CA PHE A 95 14.67 16.16 2.90
C PHE A 95 15.61 15.93 1.72
N GLU A 96 16.70 16.70 1.63
CA GLU A 96 17.67 16.60 0.54
C GLU A 96 18.88 15.75 0.94
N ILE A 97 19.38 14.96 -0.01
CA ILE A 97 20.60 14.16 0.08
C ILE A 97 21.55 14.62 -1.02
N GLU A 98 22.68 15.21 -0.66
CA GLU A 98 23.80 15.36 -1.58
C GLU A 98 24.57 14.03 -1.65
N ALA A 99 24.73 13.49 -2.87
CA ALA A 99 25.42 12.23 -3.10
C ALA A 99 26.31 12.27 -4.34
N ARG A 100 27.42 11.53 -4.28
CA ARG A 100 28.39 11.38 -5.36
C ARG A 100 28.22 10.02 -6.04
N LEU A 101 28.18 9.99 -7.37
CA LEU A 101 28.27 8.77 -8.17
C LEU A 101 29.63 8.12 -7.95
N ALA A 102 29.64 7.07 -7.12
CA ALA A 102 30.85 6.40 -6.67
C ALA A 102 31.16 5.15 -7.50
N HIS A 103 30.17 4.54 -8.15
CA HIS A 103 30.36 3.40 -9.04
C HIS A 103 29.29 3.35 -10.14
N VAL A 104 29.65 2.85 -11.32
CA VAL A 104 28.75 2.61 -12.45
C VAL A 104 28.81 1.11 -12.76
N GLY A 105 27.75 0.38 -12.36
CA GLY A 105 27.57 -1.06 -12.62
C GLY A 105 26.60 -1.27 -13.78
N GLU A 106 26.57 -2.46 -14.38
CA GLU A 106 25.87 -2.78 -15.62
C GLU A 106 24.41 -2.29 -15.65
N HIS A 107 23.68 -2.50 -14.55
CA HIS A 107 22.27 -2.15 -14.41
C HIS A 107 22.02 -1.03 -13.39
N ALA A 108 23.04 -0.41 -12.81
CA ALA A 108 22.85 0.62 -11.79
C ALA A 108 23.93 1.71 -11.69
N LEU A 109 23.48 2.92 -11.37
CA LEU A 109 24.31 4.05 -10.95
C LEU A 109 24.33 4.12 -9.42
N TRP A 110 25.50 3.93 -8.81
CA TRP A 110 25.64 3.86 -7.36
C TRP A 110 26.08 5.19 -6.77
N TYR A 111 25.11 5.91 -6.23
CA TYR A 111 25.32 7.15 -5.51
C TYR A 111 25.56 6.88 -4.02
N VAL A 112 26.55 7.54 -3.45
CA VAL A 112 26.86 7.50 -2.01
C VAL A 112 26.82 8.91 -1.46
N SER A 113 26.02 9.12 -0.41
CA SER A 113 25.88 10.43 0.24
C SER A 113 27.23 11.00 0.65
N THR A 114 27.44 12.30 0.45
CA THR A 114 28.67 13.00 0.85
C THR A 114 28.84 13.08 2.37
N ALA A 115 27.78 12.77 3.13
CA ALA A 115 27.79 12.70 4.59
C ALA A 115 28.32 11.38 5.17
N ILE A 116 28.57 10.38 4.34
CA ILE A 116 29.05 9.05 4.76
C ILE A 116 30.27 8.62 3.95
N SER A 117 30.99 7.63 4.47
CA SER A 117 32.07 6.96 3.76
C SER A 117 31.80 5.46 3.73
N VAL A 118 31.92 4.86 2.55
CA VAL A 118 31.72 3.43 2.32
C VAL A 118 33.01 2.87 1.71
N PRO A 119 33.53 1.73 2.19
CA PRO A 119 34.69 1.10 1.56
C PRO A 119 34.42 0.76 0.09
N ASP A 120 35.36 1.10 -0.80
CA ASP A 120 35.22 0.82 -2.24
C ASP A 120 35.01 -0.68 -2.54
N ALA A 121 35.59 -1.56 -1.71
CA ALA A 121 35.41 -3.00 -1.83
C ALA A 121 33.95 -3.44 -1.59
N ASP A 122 33.34 -2.94 -0.51
CA ASP A 122 31.94 -3.21 -0.15
C ASP A 122 30.99 -2.72 -1.26
N LEU A 123 31.25 -1.52 -1.80
CA LEU A 123 30.47 -0.96 -2.90
C LEU A 123 30.59 -1.81 -4.18
N GLN A 124 31.80 -2.19 -4.56
CA GLN A 124 32.02 -3.02 -5.75
C GLN A 124 31.46 -4.42 -5.60
N GLU A 125 31.50 -5.00 -4.40
CA GLU A 125 30.88 -6.29 -4.11
C GLU A 125 29.35 -6.21 -4.21
N ALA A 126 28.74 -5.18 -3.61
CA ALA A 126 27.31 -4.94 -3.71
C ALA A 126 26.86 -4.71 -5.16
N ALA A 127 27.60 -3.90 -5.93
CA ALA A 127 27.34 -3.65 -7.35
C ALA A 127 27.41 -4.93 -8.18
N ARG A 128 28.45 -5.74 -7.98
CA ARG A 128 28.59 -7.01 -8.68
C ARG A 128 27.45 -7.98 -8.34
N PHE A 129 27.08 -8.08 -7.07
CA PHE A 129 25.98 -8.95 -6.64
C PHE A 129 24.64 -8.48 -7.21
N PHE A 130 24.41 -7.15 -7.26
CA PHE A 130 23.22 -6.59 -7.89
C PHE A 130 23.12 -6.99 -9.37
N ASP A 131 24.18 -6.75 -10.14
CA ASP A 131 24.21 -7.04 -11.58
C ASP A 131 24.13 -8.53 -11.89
N GLN A 132 24.85 -9.37 -11.15
CA GLN A 132 25.02 -10.79 -11.48
C GLN A 132 23.99 -11.71 -10.82
N VAL A 133 23.35 -11.27 -9.72
CA VAL A 133 22.44 -12.10 -8.93
C VAL A 133 21.07 -11.45 -8.80
N LEU A 134 20.98 -10.22 -8.27
CA LEU A 134 19.67 -9.62 -7.99
C LEU A 134 18.87 -9.32 -9.25
N VAL A 135 19.47 -8.65 -10.23
CA VAL A 135 18.76 -8.30 -11.47
C VAL A 135 18.25 -9.54 -12.20
N PRO A 136 19.09 -10.57 -12.52
CA PRO A 136 18.60 -11.77 -13.18
C PRO A 136 17.53 -12.52 -12.39
N ALA A 137 17.67 -12.62 -11.07
CA ALA A 137 16.73 -13.38 -10.24
C ALA A 137 15.38 -12.67 -10.06
N VAL A 138 15.40 -11.37 -9.75
CA VAL A 138 14.19 -10.58 -9.52
C VAL A 138 13.43 -10.39 -10.84
N TYR A 139 14.07 -9.91 -11.90
CA TYR A 139 13.39 -9.76 -13.18
C TYR A 139 12.99 -11.10 -13.80
N GLY A 140 13.80 -12.16 -13.62
CA GLY A 140 13.46 -13.51 -14.06
C GLY A 140 12.18 -14.05 -13.40
N THR A 141 12.02 -13.83 -12.10
CA THR A 141 10.89 -14.37 -11.32
C THR A 141 9.64 -13.52 -11.43
N PHE A 142 9.78 -12.19 -11.40
CA PHE A 142 8.67 -11.26 -11.23
C PHE A 142 8.31 -10.50 -12.52
N ALA A 143 9.21 -10.38 -13.50
CA ALA A 143 8.98 -9.64 -14.75
C ALA A 143 8.89 -10.54 -16.00
N GLY A 144 8.91 -11.87 -15.84
CA GLY A 144 8.97 -12.80 -16.97
C GLY A 144 10.28 -12.77 -17.74
N GLY A 145 11.34 -12.18 -17.16
CA GLY A 145 12.70 -12.17 -17.69
C GLY A 145 13.11 -10.94 -18.52
N ALA A 146 12.23 -9.97 -18.74
CA ALA A 146 12.64 -8.68 -19.28
C ALA A 146 13.49 -7.96 -18.21
N GLY A 147 14.73 -7.55 -18.52
CA GLY A 147 15.56 -6.78 -17.58
C GLY A 147 15.12 -5.31 -17.46
N PRO A 148 15.81 -4.50 -16.64
CA PRO A 148 15.53 -3.07 -16.56
C PRO A 148 15.80 -2.38 -17.90
N GLU A 149 15.03 -1.33 -18.22
CA GLU A 149 15.20 -0.57 -19.48
C GLU A 149 16.51 0.25 -19.53
N GLY A 150 17.13 0.49 -18.38
CA GLY A 150 18.41 1.19 -18.26
C GLY A 150 18.99 1.07 -16.85
N ARG A 151 20.01 1.89 -16.53
CA ARG A 151 20.65 1.84 -15.21
C ARG A 151 19.77 2.50 -14.15
N ILE A 152 19.34 1.71 -13.17
CA ILE A 152 18.58 2.20 -12.01
C ILE A 152 19.52 3.03 -11.12
N THR A 153 19.04 4.17 -10.62
CA THR A 153 19.82 4.95 -9.64
C THR A 153 19.67 4.35 -8.26
N ILE A 154 20.77 4.03 -7.58
CA ILE A 154 20.77 3.54 -6.19
C ILE A 154 21.45 4.60 -5.31
N VAL A 155 20.67 5.25 -4.45
CA VAL A 155 21.13 6.32 -3.55
C VAL A 155 21.35 5.76 -2.14
N ASN A 156 22.60 5.79 -1.69
CA ASN A 156 23.02 5.25 -0.40
C ASN A 156 23.22 6.35 0.63
N ALA A 157 22.39 6.38 1.67
CA ALA A 157 22.38 7.48 2.63
C ALA A 157 21.83 7.09 4.01
N PRO A 158 22.03 7.92 5.05
CA PRO A 158 21.24 7.83 6.27
C PRO A 158 19.76 8.14 5.98
N LEU A 159 18.87 7.15 6.16
CA LEU A 159 17.43 7.28 5.93
C LEU A 159 16.71 7.07 7.26
N PRO A 160 15.98 8.07 7.79
CA PRO A 160 15.29 7.92 9.07
C PRO A 160 14.08 6.99 8.96
N GLY A 161 14.10 5.90 9.72
CA GLY A 161 12.93 5.04 9.95
C GLY A 161 12.67 3.95 8.91
N VAL A 162 13.54 3.80 7.91
CA VAL A 162 13.38 2.78 6.85
C VAL A 162 14.73 2.19 6.45
N ALA A 163 14.76 0.92 6.02
CA ALA A 163 15.98 0.25 5.55
C ALA A 163 16.27 0.53 4.07
N GLY A 164 15.22 0.71 3.27
CA GLY A 164 15.25 1.14 1.89
C GLY A 164 13.83 1.48 1.44
N TYR A 165 13.69 2.17 0.30
CA TYR A 165 12.39 2.34 -0.34
C TYR A 165 12.55 2.62 -1.84
N PHE A 166 11.50 2.27 -2.59
CA PHE A 166 11.21 2.75 -3.94
C PHE A 166 9.96 3.64 -3.91
N SER A 167 9.93 4.68 -4.77
CA SER A 167 8.74 5.50 -4.99
C SER A 167 8.57 5.78 -6.48
N GLY A 168 7.48 5.29 -7.07
CA GLY A 168 7.12 5.59 -8.47
C GLY A 168 6.89 7.09 -8.74
N ALA A 169 6.65 7.89 -7.70
CA ALA A 169 6.52 9.34 -7.83
C ALA A 169 7.85 10.02 -8.22
N ASP A 170 9.00 9.37 -8.00
CA ASP A 170 10.31 9.84 -8.44
C ASP A 170 10.53 9.71 -9.95
N ALA A 171 9.69 8.93 -10.64
CA ALA A 171 9.71 8.80 -12.09
C ALA A 171 8.75 9.78 -12.80
N MET A 172 8.16 10.73 -12.08
CA MET A 172 7.27 11.75 -12.65
C MET A 172 8.03 13.02 -13.01
N PRO A 173 7.59 13.82 -14.01
CA PRO A 173 8.10 15.17 -14.21
C PRO A 173 7.90 16.04 -12.96
N VAL A 174 8.83 16.93 -12.64
CA VAL A 174 8.71 17.80 -11.45
C VAL A 174 7.48 18.71 -11.49
N GLU A 175 6.97 19.05 -12.67
CA GLU A 175 5.73 19.80 -12.84
C GLU A 175 4.52 19.00 -12.33
N VAL A 176 4.55 17.68 -12.51
CA VAL A 176 3.52 16.74 -12.03
C VAL A 176 3.75 16.41 -10.56
N TYR A 177 4.98 16.15 -10.14
CA TYR A 177 5.28 15.85 -8.74
C TYR A 177 6.51 16.64 -8.26
N PRO A 178 6.32 17.74 -7.51
CA PRO A 178 7.42 18.68 -7.18
C PRO A 178 8.58 18.11 -6.38
N PHE A 179 8.40 16.94 -5.75
CA PHE A 179 9.45 16.25 -4.98
C PHE A 179 10.11 15.12 -5.78
N SER A 180 9.79 14.98 -7.05
CA SER A 180 10.34 13.94 -7.93
C SER A 180 11.84 14.14 -8.14
N ASN A 181 12.55 13.02 -8.32
CA ASN A 181 13.94 13.00 -8.77
C ASN A 181 14.09 12.84 -10.30
N GLU A 182 12.98 12.69 -11.02
CA GLU A 182 12.87 12.45 -12.47
C GLU A 182 13.73 11.28 -12.95
N ARG A 183 13.71 10.18 -12.19
CA ARG A 183 14.45 8.95 -12.45
C ARG A 183 13.87 7.76 -11.68
N VAL A 184 14.13 6.56 -12.17
CA VAL A 184 13.89 5.34 -11.37
C VAL A 184 15.00 5.21 -10.33
N ALA A 185 14.65 5.45 -9.06
CA ALA A 185 15.60 5.47 -7.95
C ALA A 185 15.21 4.54 -6.80
N LEU A 186 16.21 3.83 -6.28
CA LEU A 186 16.16 3.08 -5.03
C LEU A 186 16.93 3.86 -3.97
N PHE A 187 16.31 4.12 -2.83
CA PHE A 187 16.97 4.75 -1.69
C PHE A 187 17.31 3.68 -0.66
N MET A 188 18.58 3.57 -0.28
CA MET A 188 19.08 2.53 0.61
C MET A 188 19.69 3.13 1.87
N HIS A 189 19.27 2.62 3.03
CA HIS A 189 19.84 3.05 4.31
C HIS A 189 21.22 2.41 4.52
N THR A 190 22.22 3.25 4.74
CA THR A 190 23.59 2.83 5.04
C THR A 190 23.97 2.96 6.51
N GLY A 191 23.06 2.58 7.40
CA GLY A 191 23.35 2.41 8.84
C GLY A 191 24.18 1.16 9.17
N GLY A 192 24.51 0.33 8.18
CA GLY A 192 25.33 -0.88 8.28
C GLY A 192 26.36 -1.01 7.15
N SER A 193 27.04 -2.16 7.06
CA SER A 193 28.00 -2.44 5.98
C SER A 193 27.25 -2.69 4.66
N MET A 194 27.53 -1.85 3.67
CA MET A 194 27.09 -2.04 2.29
C MET A 194 27.51 -3.44 1.80
N GLY A 195 26.65 -4.11 1.04
CA GLY A 195 26.93 -5.48 0.57
C GLY A 195 26.72 -6.59 1.62
N SER A 196 26.41 -6.25 2.89
CA SER A 196 25.95 -7.26 3.85
C SER A 196 24.68 -7.97 3.37
N ALA A 197 24.45 -9.20 3.84
CA ALA A 197 23.27 -9.97 3.44
C ALA A 197 21.94 -9.21 3.72
N SER A 198 21.83 -8.50 4.85
CA SER A 198 20.64 -7.69 5.15
C SER A 198 20.47 -6.50 4.21
N TYR A 199 21.57 -5.84 3.82
CA TYR A 199 21.54 -4.77 2.81
C TYR A 199 21.07 -5.33 1.46
N LEU A 200 21.64 -6.46 1.03
CA LEU A 200 21.29 -7.11 -0.24
C LEU A 200 19.84 -7.64 -0.23
N GLY A 201 19.35 -8.14 0.90
CA GLY A 201 17.95 -8.55 1.06
C GLY A 201 16.99 -7.37 0.91
N THR A 202 17.31 -6.24 1.55
CA THR A 202 16.54 -5.00 1.36
C THR A 202 16.61 -4.54 -0.09
N LEU A 203 17.78 -4.58 -0.73
CA LEU A 203 17.92 -4.16 -2.13
C LEU A 203 17.13 -5.07 -3.08
N ALA A 204 17.05 -6.38 -2.81
CA ALA A 204 16.22 -7.31 -3.58
C ALA A 204 14.72 -7.00 -3.43
N HIS A 205 14.30 -6.65 -2.21
CA HIS A 205 12.93 -6.22 -1.89
C HIS A 205 12.58 -4.94 -2.67
N GLU A 206 13.41 -3.89 -2.59
CA GLU A 206 13.17 -2.64 -3.32
C GLU A 206 13.21 -2.82 -4.85
N LEU A 207 14.08 -3.70 -5.36
CA LEU A 207 14.13 -4.00 -6.78
C LEU A 207 12.84 -4.67 -7.26
N GLN A 208 12.18 -5.48 -6.42
CA GLN A 208 10.89 -6.07 -6.77
C GLN A 208 9.81 -4.99 -6.88
N HIS A 209 9.80 -3.96 -6.03
CA HIS A 209 8.87 -2.83 -6.20
C HIS A 209 9.04 -2.11 -7.54
N VAL A 210 10.28 -1.96 -8.04
CA VAL A 210 10.54 -1.38 -9.38
C VAL A 210 9.90 -2.24 -10.47
N VAL A 211 10.07 -3.56 -10.39
CA VAL A 211 9.41 -4.49 -11.32
C VAL A 211 7.91 -4.35 -11.24
N HIS A 212 7.36 -4.39 -10.03
CA HIS A 212 5.92 -4.33 -9.81
C HIS A 212 5.34 -3.05 -10.39
N TRP A 213 5.90 -1.90 -10.06
CA TRP A 213 5.44 -0.61 -10.55
C TRP A 213 5.46 -0.48 -12.07
N THR A 214 6.42 -1.13 -12.74
CA THR A 214 6.52 -1.12 -14.21
C THR A 214 5.42 -1.95 -14.86
N VAL A 215 4.90 -2.96 -14.17
CA VAL A 215 3.92 -3.94 -14.69
C VAL A 215 2.49 -3.61 -14.24
N ASP A 216 2.30 -3.39 -12.94
CA ASP A 216 1.06 -2.96 -12.29
C ASP A 216 1.38 -2.01 -11.11
N PRO A 217 1.23 -0.69 -11.28
CA PRO A 217 1.49 0.30 -10.23
C PRO A 217 0.37 0.43 -9.19
N SER A 218 -0.75 -0.27 -9.35
CA SER A 218 -1.99 -0.11 -8.56
C SER A 218 -2.33 -1.29 -7.63
N GLU A 219 -1.42 -2.24 -7.46
CA GLU A 219 -1.63 -3.42 -6.62
C GLU A 219 -1.77 -3.08 -5.11
N ASP A 220 -2.61 -3.84 -4.40
CA ASP A 220 -2.83 -3.78 -2.97
C ASP A 220 -1.52 -4.04 -2.19
N THR A 221 -1.29 -3.27 -1.11
CA THR A 221 -0.08 -3.35 -0.26
C THR A 221 0.31 -4.78 0.11
N TRP A 222 -0.65 -5.64 0.47
CA TRP A 222 -0.34 -6.97 0.98
C TRP A 222 0.25 -7.92 -0.08
N VAL A 223 -0.13 -7.74 -1.35
CA VAL A 223 0.45 -8.48 -2.48
C VAL A 223 1.81 -7.90 -2.79
N ASN A 224 1.89 -6.57 -2.93
CA ASN A 224 3.11 -5.87 -3.28
C ASN A 224 4.24 -6.22 -2.29
N GLU A 225 4.02 -5.98 -1.00
CA GLU A 225 5.00 -6.25 0.05
C GLU A 225 5.30 -7.75 0.23
N GLY A 226 4.28 -8.60 0.04
CA GLY A 226 4.44 -10.05 0.10
C GLY A 226 5.38 -10.56 -0.99
N LEU A 227 5.25 -10.05 -2.22
CA LEU A 227 6.12 -10.38 -3.35
C LEU A 227 7.52 -9.78 -3.19
N SER A 228 7.66 -8.60 -2.61
CA SER A 228 8.97 -8.01 -2.31
C SER A 228 9.75 -8.82 -1.25
N GLU A 229 9.07 -9.33 -0.23
CA GLU A 229 9.65 -10.28 0.74
C GLU A 229 9.96 -11.64 0.10
N LEU A 230 9.14 -12.09 -0.85
CA LEU A 230 9.44 -13.29 -1.64
C LEU A 230 10.71 -13.12 -2.49
N ALA A 231 10.95 -11.94 -3.03
CA ALA A 231 12.15 -11.65 -3.84
C ALA A 231 13.44 -11.85 -3.02
N ALA A 232 13.49 -11.29 -1.82
CA ALA A 232 14.63 -11.48 -0.92
C ALA A 232 14.74 -12.93 -0.40
N SER A 233 13.63 -13.53 0.05
CA SER A 233 13.66 -14.87 0.65
C SER A 233 13.98 -15.98 -0.35
N SER A 234 13.53 -15.87 -1.60
CA SER A 234 13.83 -16.84 -2.68
C SER A 234 15.33 -16.94 -3.00
N LEU A 235 16.09 -15.88 -2.71
CA LEU A 235 17.55 -15.81 -2.82
C LEU A 235 18.28 -16.26 -1.55
N GLY A 236 17.55 -16.66 -0.50
CA GLY A 236 18.11 -16.98 0.82
C GLY A 236 18.66 -15.76 1.57
N LEU A 237 18.26 -14.55 1.17
CA LEU A 237 18.66 -13.31 1.84
C LEU A 237 17.78 -13.06 3.07
N PRO A 238 18.29 -12.37 4.10
CA PRO A 238 17.51 -11.97 5.27
C PRO A 238 16.27 -11.15 4.91
N THR A 239 15.14 -11.51 5.50
CA THR A 239 13.84 -10.86 5.36
C THR A 239 13.28 -10.38 6.71
N LEU A 240 12.14 -9.70 6.69
CA LEU A 240 11.43 -9.40 7.93
C LEU A 240 11.02 -10.69 8.68
N PRO A 241 11.01 -10.66 10.03
CA PRO A 241 10.76 -11.86 10.82
C PRO A 241 9.31 -12.34 10.71
N VAL A 242 9.08 -13.40 9.92
CA VAL A 242 7.78 -14.08 9.76
C VAL A 242 7.15 -14.55 11.08
N ALA A 243 7.97 -14.74 12.13
CA ALA A 243 7.52 -15.06 13.47
C ALA A 243 6.61 -13.99 14.09
N ALA A 244 6.60 -12.76 13.57
CA ALA A 244 5.66 -11.71 13.98
C ALA A 244 4.19 -12.13 13.71
N TYR A 245 3.90 -12.64 12.51
CA TYR A 245 2.58 -13.19 12.18
C TYR A 245 2.28 -14.47 12.96
N LEU A 246 3.23 -15.41 13.03
CA LEU A 246 3.02 -16.70 13.72
C LEU A 246 2.71 -16.53 15.22
N ARG A 247 3.15 -15.43 15.84
CA ARG A 247 2.81 -15.05 17.22
C ARG A 247 1.52 -14.23 17.35
N ASN A 248 0.97 -13.74 16.24
CA ASN A 248 -0.26 -12.96 16.17
C ASN A 248 -1.05 -13.28 14.88
N PRO A 249 -1.52 -14.52 14.68
CA PRO A 249 -2.12 -14.91 13.41
C PRO A 249 -3.55 -14.35 13.22
N GLY A 250 -4.07 -13.64 14.23
CA GLY A 250 -5.35 -12.96 14.17
C GLY A 250 -5.30 -11.61 13.47
N VAL A 251 -4.17 -11.18 12.90
CA VAL A 251 -4.14 -10.01 12.00
C VAL A 251 -4.77 -10.38 10.66
N SER A 252 -5.37 -9.40 9.99
CA SER A 252 -5.91 -9.58 8.64
C SER A 252 -4.78 -9.60 7.61
N LEU A 253 -4.86 -10.50 6.64
CA LEU A 253 -3.97 -10.48 5.47
C LEU A 253 -4.13 -9.18 4.66
N VAL A 254 -5.37 -8.68 4.52
CA VAL A 254 -5.72 -7.59 3.59
C VAL A 254 -6.01 -6.25 4.28
N HIS A 255 -6.23 -6.25 5.60
CA HIS A 255 -6.49 -5.02 6.35
C HIS A 255 -5.34 -4.67 7.28
N TRP A 256 -4.49 -3.77 6.78
CA TRP A 256 -3.29 -3.31 7.46
C TRP A 256 -3.60 -2.09 8.35
N PRO A 257 -2.88 -1.93 9.47
CA PRO A 257 -3.00 -0.73 10.30
C PRO A 257 -2.34 0.47 9.61
N GLU A 258 -2.91 1.67 9.81
CA GLU A 258 -2.40 2.94 9.25
C GLU A 258 -1.03 3.34 9.85
N ALA A 259 -0.74 2.86 11.06
CA ALA A 259 0.56 3.11 11.68
C ALA A 259 1.57 2.08 11.16
N ILE A 260 2.52 2.53 10.32
CA ILE A 260 3.61 1.71 9.75
C ILE A 260 4.28 0.82 10.82
N GLY A 261 4.57 1.39 12.01
CA GLY A 261 5.21 0.65 13.10
C GLY A 261 4.40 -0.51 13.69
N ALA A 262 3.10 -0.61 13.37
CA ALA A 262 2.22 -1.70 13.78
C ALA A 262 2.04 -2.78 12.69
N SER A 263 2.53 -2.55 11.47
CA SER A 263 2.28 -3.41 10.30
C SER A 263 3.21 -4.63 10.21
N LEU A 264 4.21 -4.77 11.08
CA LEU A 264 5.16 -5.90 11.01
C LEU A 264 4.50 -7.30 10.95
N PRO A 265 3.44 -7.61 11.73
CA PRO A 265 2.72 -8.88 11.57
C PRO A 265 2.00 -9.02 10.23
N ASN A 266 1.58 -7.92 9.60
CA ASN A 266 0.94 -7.91 8.29
C ASN A 266 1.96 -8.14 7.16
N TYR A 267 3.13 -7.49 7.21
CA TYR A 267 4.28 -7.83 6.35
C TYR A 267 4.60 -9.32 6.42
N ALA A 268 4.74 -9.84 7.65
CA ALA A 268 4.97 -11.27 7.88
C ALA A 268 3.85 -12.16 7.32
N ALA A 269 2.59 -11.72 7.36
CA ALA A 269 1.46 -12.45 6.77
C ALA A 269 1.54 -12.47 5.23
N GLY A 270 1.79 -11.32 4.61
CA GLY A 270 1.98 -11.18 3.17
C GLY A 270 3.14 -12.03 2.66
N ALA A 271 4.30 -11.96 3.33
CA ALA A 271 5.47 -12.78 3.00
C ALA A 271 5.18 -14.28 3.07
N LEU A 272 4.53 -14.74 4.14
CA LEU A 272 4.15 -16.14 4.30
C LEU A 272 3.12 -16.59 3.26
N PHE A 273 2.15 -15.73 2.92
CA PHE A 273 1.14 -16.05 1.92
C PHE A 273 1.74 -16.10 0.51
N ALA A 274 2.57 -15.12 0.14
CA ALA A 274 3.25 -15.10 -1.15
C ALA A 274 4.18 -16.31 -1.34
N ALA A 275 4.97 -16.65 -0.31
CA ALA A 275 5.81 -17.86 -0.34
C ALA A 275 4.98 -19.14 -0.44
N TYR A 276 3.83 -19.21 0.25
CA TYR A 276 2.94 -20.35 0.13
C TYR A 276 2.31 -20.47 -1.24
N LEU A 277 1.78 -19.37 -1.77
CA LEU A 277 1.14 -19.37 -3.08
C LEU A 277 2.16 -19.75 -4.16
N ALA A 278 3.36 -19.16 -4.13
CA ALA A 278 4.45 -19.50 -5.04
C ALA A 278 4.86 -20.98 -4.98
N GLU A 279 4.90 -21.61 -3.80
CA GLU A 279 5.12 -23.07 -3.71
C GLU A 279 3.97 -23.84 -4.36
N ARG A 280 2.72 -23.39 -4.16
CA ARG A 280 1.53 -24.13 -4.61
C ARG A 280 1.30 -24.03 -6.11
N THR A 281 1.68 -22.91 -6.72
CA THR A 281 1.48 -22.63 -8.15
C THR A 281 2.76 -22.71 -8.98
N GLY A 282 3.92 -22.82 -8.34
CA GLY A 282 5.23 -22.76 -8.99
C GLY A 282 5.75 -21.31 -9.04
N ILE A 283 6.95 -21.08 -8.50
CA ILE A 283 7.57 -19.74 -8.44
C ILE A 283 7.80 -19.14 -9.83
N GLU A 284 8.00 -19.99 -10.84
CA GLU A 284 8.11 -19.58 -12.24
C GLU A 284 6.85 -18.91 -12.78
N ASN A 285 5.69 -19.10 -12.15
CA ASN A 285 4.43 -18.48 -12.56
C ASN A 285 4.15 -17.16 -11.83
N VAL A 286 4.99 -16.73 -10.88
CA VAL A 286 4.74 -15.52 -10.06
C VAL A 286 4.69 -14.23 -10.91
N HIS A 287 5.46 -14.14 -12.00
CA HIS A 287 5.37 -13.02 -12.94
C HIS A 287 3.96 -12.81 -13.52
N ARG A 288 3.12 -13.86 -13.60
CA ARG A 288 1.73 -13.72 -14.05
C ARG A 288 0.86 -13.08 -12.99
N TRP A 289 1.14 -13.36 -11.71
CA TRP A 289 0.45 -12.69 -10.60
C TRP A 289 0.79 -11.19 -10.57
N VAL A 290 2.06 -10.85 -10.75
CA VAL A 290 2.53 -9.44 -10.88
C VAL A 290 1.86 -8.72 -12.07
N ALA A 291 1.45 -9.46 -13.11
CA ALA A 291 0.84 -8.91 -14.32
C ALA A 291 -0.68 -8.76 -14.26
N GLU A 292 -1.34 -9.27 -13.22
CA GLU A 292 -2.78 -9.10 -13.06
C GLU A 292 -3.12 -7.64 -12.80
N GLN A 293 -4.11 -7.11 -13.52
CA GLN A 293 -4.50 -5.69 -13.42
C GLN A 293 -5.59 -5.44 -12.38
N GLU A 294 -6.22 -6.50 -11.86
CA GLU A 294 -7.14 -6.40 -10.74
C GLU A 294 -6.33 -6.47 -9.44
N ALA A 295 -6.63 -5.63 -8.47
CA ALA A 295 -5.88 -5.61 -7.22
C ALA A 295 -6.34 -6.68 -6.21
N GLY A 296 -5.41 -7.08 -5.35
CA GLY A 296 -5.61 -7.81 -4.12
C GLY A 296 -6.23 -9.18 -4.31
N VAL A 297 -7.35 -9.41 -3.63
CA VAL A 297 -8.03 -10.71 -3.66
C VAL A 297 -8.57 -11.01 -5.06
N GLU A 298 -9.02 -10.00 -5.81
CA GLU A 298 -9.55 -10.22 -7.15
C GLU A 298 -8.42 -10.54 -8.15
N GLY A 299 -7.31 -9.81 -8.11
CA GLY A 299 -6.09 -10.17 -8.85
C GLY A 299 -5.60 -11.58 -8.54
N THR A 300 -5.55 -11.93 -7.26
CA THR A 300 -5.17 -13.29 -6.84
C THR A 300 -6.13 -14.36 -7.38
N ARG A 301 -7.43 -14.07 -7.48
CA ARG A 301 -8.40 -14.99 -8.11
C ARG A 301 -8.13 -15.16 -9.60
N ARG A 302 -7.90 -14.05 -10.33
CA ARG A 302 -7.56 -14.09 -11.76
C ARG A 302 -6.30 -14.89 -12.04
N TYR A 303 -5.26 -14.64 -11.24
CA TYR A 303 -4.04 -15.43 -11.27
C TYR A 303 -4.32 -16.93 -11.08
N LEU A 304 -5.08 -17.31 -10.05
CA LEU A 304 -5.44 -18.72 -9.78
C LEU A 304 -6.29 -19.36 -10.90
N GLU A 305 -7.18 -18.60 -11.54
CA GLU A 305 -7.95 -19.05 -12.69
C GLU A 305 -7.05 -19.46 -13.86
N ASP A 306 -5.93 -18.75 -14.07
CA ASP A 306 -4.95 -19.06 -15.11
C ASP A 306 -4.05 -20.24 -14.74
N VAL A 307 -3.42 -20.19 -13.55
CA VAL A 307 -2.32 -21.12 -13.22
C VAL A 307 -2.74 -22.36 -12.42
N ALA A 308 -3.89 -22.31 -11.75
CA ALA A 308 -4.42 -23.43 -10.96
C ALA A 308 -5.95 -23.60 -11.12
N PRO A 309 -6.45 -23.85 -12.35
CA PRO A 309 -7.89 -23.87 -12.63
C PRO A 309 -8.68 -24.79 -11.70
N GLY A 310 -9.78 -24.27 -11.14
CA GLY A 310 -10.63 -24.97 -10.19
C GLY A 310 -10.22 -24.80 -8.72
N THR A 311 -9.11 -24.12 -8.44
CA THR A 311 -8.71 -23.74 -7.09
C THR A 311 -9.21 -22.33 -6.77
N SER A 312 -9.99 -22.18 -5.70
CA SER A 312 -10.46 -20.85 -5.25
C SER A 312 -9.47 -20.17 -4.32
N PHE A 313 -9.51 -18.84 -4.25
CA PHE A 313 -8.75 -18.07 -3.25
C PHE A 313 -9.05 -18.55 -1.83
N GLU A 314 -10.32 -18.81 -1.51
CA GLU A 314 -10.75 -19.25 -0.19
C GLU A 314 -10.18 -20.64 0.18
N GLU A 315 -10.02 -21.53 -0.81
CA GLU A 315 -9.36 -22.82 -0.62
C GLU A 315 -7.86 -22.64 -0.32
N VAL A 316 -7.16 -21.83 -1.12
CA VAL A 316 -5.73 -21.52 -0.90
C VAL A 316 -5.52 -20.86 0.45
N PHE A 317 -6.34 -19.87 0.79
CA PHE A 317 -6.28 -19.18 2.08
C PHE A 317 -6.53 -20.15 3.24
N GLY A 318 -7.54 -21.01 3.14
CA GLY A 318 -7.83 -22.05 4.13
C GLY A 318 -6.66 -23.02 4.32
N ASP A 319 -6.06 -23.49 3.23
CA ASP A 319 -4.90 -24.38 3.28
C ASP A 319 -3.67 -23.69 3.87
N TRP A 320 -3.45 -22.41 3.55
CA TRP A 320 -2.38 -21.60 4.11
C TRP A 320 -2.50 -21.46 5.63
N LEU A 321 -3.73 -21.27 6.14
CA LEU A 321 -3.98 -21.26 7.58
C LEU A 321 -3.60 -22.61 8.23
N VAL A 322 -3.85 -23.72 7.55
CA VAL A 322 -3.43 -25.05 8.01
C VAL A 322 -1.91 -25.21 7.92
N ALA A 323 -1.28 -24.75 6.83
CA ALA A 323 0.17 -24.80 6.62
C ALA A 323 0.92 -24.11 7.77
N ASN A 324 0.49 -22.91 8.14
CA ASN A 324 1.04 -22.16 9.27
C ASN A 324 0.86 -22.88 10.62
N LEU A 325 -0.13 -23.75 10.76
CA LEU A 325 -0.36 -24.52 11.99
C LEU A 325 0.49 -25.79 12.04
N VAL A 326 0.53 -26.55 10.93
CA VAL A 326 1.15 -27.88 10.91
C VAL A 326 2.64 -27.84 10.60
N GLY A 327 3.12 -26.83 9.88
CA GLY A 327 4.51 -26.71 9.45
C GLY A 327 4.98 -27.95 8.68
N ALA A 328 4.16 -28.43 7.73
CA ALA A 328 4.48 -29.64 6.98
C ALA A 328 5.69 -29.41 6.07
N SER A 329 6.55 -30.42 5.94
CA SER A 329 7.74 -30.34 5.07
C SER A 329 7.47 -30.69 3.61
N ARG A 330 6.26 -31.19 3.28
CA ARG A 330 5.84 -31.52 1.91
C ARG A 330 4.32 -31.59 1.78
N GLY A 331 3.83 -31.47 0.55
CA GLY A 331 2.41 -31.63 0.21
C GLY A 331 1.60 -30.35 0.35
N ARG A 332 0.27 -30.49 0.37
CA ARG A 332 -0.72 -29.38 0.32
C ARG A 332 -0.49 -28.26 1.37
N TYR A 333 0.07 -28.60 2.52
CA TYR A 333 0.25 -27.69 3.66
C TYR A 333 1.72 -27.32 3.91
N ALA A 334 2.56 -27.43 2.89
CA ALA A 334 3.97 -27.06 2.94
C ALA A 334 4.26 -25.85 2.06
N TYR A 335 5.30 -25.11 2.42
CA TYR A 335 5.95 -24.08 1.63
C TYR A 335 7.46 -24.13 1.89
N ALA A 336 8.26 -23.53 1.00
CA ALA A 336 9.71 -23.60 1.08
C ALA A 336 10.27 -23.05 2.41
N GLY A 337 11.12 -23.87 3.05
CA GLY A 337 11.84 -23.51 4.27
C GLY A 337 11.05 -23.71 5.58
N PRO A 338 11.73 -23.74 6.73
CA PRO A 338 11.08 -23.84 8.03
C PRO A 338 10.54 -22.47 8.45
N LEU A 339 9.59 -21.90 7.71
CA LEU A 339 8.81 -20.76 8.20
C LEU A 339 7.88 -21.36 9.26
N GLY A 340 8.30 -21.28 10.53
CA GLY A 340 7.83 -22.13 11.62
C GLY A 340 6.31 -22.21 11.82
N SER A 341 5.86 -23.04 12.76
CA SER A 341 4.43 -23.17 13.06
C SER A 341 3.95 -22.14 14.08
N THR A 342 2.68 -21.73 13.96
CA THR A 342 2.07 -20.89 14.98
C THR A 342 1.89 -21.67 16.30
N ALA A 343 2.37 -21.07 17.39
CA ALA A 343 2.12 -21.57 18.74
C ALA A 343 0.85 -20.97 19.36
N ARG A 344 0.16 -20.05 18.66
CA ARG A 344 -1.03 -19.35 19.17
C ARG A 344 -2.28 -20.17 18.95
N VAL A 345 -2.43 -21.20 19.78
CA VAL A 345 -3.61 -22.07 19.77
C VAL A 345 -4.30 -21.99 21.12
N GLN A 346 -5.57 -21.60 21.11
CA GLN A 346 -6.38 -21.47 22.32
C GLN A 346 -6.95 -22.84 22.70
N THR A 347 -6.86 -23.22 23.97
CA THR A 347 -7.56 -24.42 24.45
C THR A 347 -9.05 -24.14 24.50
N VAL A 348 -9.82 -24.96 23.77
CA VAL A 348 -11.27 -24.89 23.70
C VAL A 348 -11.84 -26.04 24.53
N ALA A 349 -12.77 -25.72 25.43
CA ALA A 349 -13.41 -26.74 26.25
C ALA A 349 -14.15 -27.75 25.36
N ALA A 350 -13.93 -29.04 25.61
CA ALA A 350 -14.57 -30.12 24.86
C ALA A 350 -16.10 -30.20 25.06
N ARG A 351 -16.67 -29.37 25.94
CA ARG A 351 -18.11 -29.22 26.18
C ARG A 351 -18.47 -27.76 26.38
N GLY A 352 -19.67 -27.40 25.93
CA GLY A 352 -20.21 -26.06 26.07
C GLY A 352 -19.98 -25.22 24.83
N ARG A 353 -20.08 -23.90 25.01
CA ARG A 353 -19.93 -22.92 23.94
C ARG A 353 -18.67 -22.09 24.20
N THR A 354 -17.83 -21.98 23.19
CA THR A 354 -16.71 -21.04 23.16
C THR A 354 -17.00 -20.02 22.07
N GLU A 355 -16.81 -18.74 22.40
CA GLU A 355 -16.92 -17.64 21.45
C GLU A 355 -15.52 -17.13 21.11
N GLY A 356 -15.35 -16.70 19.86
CA GLY A 356 -14.11 -16.13 19.36
C GLY A 356 -14.41 -15.16 18.23
N SER A 357 -13.46 -14.28 17.95
CA SER A 357 -13.53 -13.31 16.87
C SER A 357 -12.17 -13.19 16.21
N ALA A 358 -12.18 -13.10 14.88
CA ALA A 358 -11.02 -12.73 14.07
C ALA A 358 -11.47 -11.69 13.05
N PRO A 359 -10.60 -10.77 12.63
CA PRO A 359 -10.88 -9.91 11.49
C PRO A 359 -11.03 -10.76 10.22
N GLN A 360 -11.64 -10.17 9.19
CA GLN A 360 -11.74 -10.80 7.88
C GLN A 360 -10.35 -11.17 7.36
N LEU A 361 -10.20 -12.39 6.84
CA LEU A 361 -8.93 -12.95 6.39
C LEU A 361 -7.82 -12.93 7.47
N GLY A 362 -8.19 -13.07 8.75
CA GLY A 362 -7.28 -13.43 9.84
C GLY A 362 -7.61 -14.82 10.42
N ALA A 363 -6.72 -15.35 11.24
CA ALA A 363 -6.83 -16.70 11.78
C ALA A 363 -7.16 -16.73 13.28
N TRP A 364 -7.97 -17.70 13.68
CA TRP A 364 -8.17 -18.08 15.07
C TRP A 364 -8.04 -19.60 15.21
N TYR A 365 -7.08 -20.06 16.00
CA TYR A 365 -6.82 -21.49 16.20
C TYR A 365 -7.32 -21.95 17.56
N GLY A 366 -8.21 -22.95 17.54
CA GLY A 366 -8.71 -23.64 18.73
C GLY A 366 -8.26 -25.09 18.78
N ARG A 367 -7.73 -25.54 19.92
CA ARG A 367 -7.41 -26.94 20.21
C ARG A 367 -8.44 -27.53 21.15
N ILE A 368 -9.06 -28.62 20.72
CA ILE A 368 -9.97 -29.43 21.54
C ILE A 368 -9.27 -30.77 21.79
N GLU A 369 -9.22 -31.19 23.06
CA GLU A 369 -8.63 -32.48 23.48
C GLU A 369 -9.71 -33.33 24.17
N PRO A 370 -10.61 -33.95 23.40
CA PRO A 370 -11.76 -34.61 23.97
C PRO A 370 -11.36 -36.01 24.49
N ARG A 371 -11.89 -36.41 25.66
CA ARG A 371 -11.67 -37.76 26.23
C ARG A 371 -12.52 -38.86 25.60
N ARG A 372 -13.46 -38.48 24.74
CA ARG A 372 -14.41 -39.33 24.01
C ARG A 372 -14.78 -38.61 22.73
N GLU A 373 -15.47 -39.28 21.82
CA GLU A 373 -15.99 -38.64 20.61
C GLU A 373 -16.84 -37.40 20.96
N VAL A 374 -16.65 -36.33 20.19
CA VAL A 374 -17.38 -35.06 20.32
C VAL A 374 -17.82 -34.60 18.95
N GLU A 375 -19.02 -34.04 18.89
CA GLU A 375 -19.50 -33.29 17.73
C GLU A 375 -19.11 -31.82 17.91
N VAL A 376 -18.52 -31.23 16.86
CA VAL A 376 -18.16 -29.81 16.84
C VAL A 376 -19.08 -29.10 15.85
N THR A 377 -19.91 -28.19 16.35
CA THR A 377 -20.73 -27.31 15.51
C THR A 377 -20.12 -25.91 15.51
N PHE A 378 -19.91 -25.35 14.32
CA PHE A 378 -19.47 -23.97 14.14
C PHE A 378 -20.62 -23.10 13.64
N THR A 379 -20.76 -21.90 14.19
CA THR A 379 -21.68 -20.89 13.67
C THR A 379 -20.95 -19.56 13.61
N GLY A 380 -20.66 -19.11 12.39
CA GLY A 380 -19.97 -17.85 12.13
C GLY A 380 -20.92 -16.73 11.72
N GLN A 381 -20.47 -15.48 11.84
CA GLN A 381 -21.15 -14.34 11.25
C GLN A 381 -20.98 -14.37 9.72
N ARG A 382 -22.10 -14.33 8.97
CA ARG A 382 -22.09 -14.34 7.49
C ARG A 382 -21.87 -12.96 6.87
N ARG A 383 -21.98 -11.90 7.67
CA ARG A 383 -21.81 -10.51 7.25
C ARG A 383 -21.11 -9.77 8.37
N THR A 384 -20.18 -8.89 7.99
CA THR A 384 -19.53 -7.94 8.90
C THR A 384 -19.83 -6.52 8.40
N PRO A 385 -19.99 -5.53 9.28
CA PRO A 385 -20.05 -4.13 8.86
C PRO A 385 -18.77 -3.75 8.10
N LEU A 386 -18.93 -3.06 6.96
CA LEU A 386 -17.81 -2.48 6.20
C LEU A 386 -17.22 -1.26 6.92
N LEU A 387 -18.09 -0.48 7.58
CA LEU A 387 -17.74 0.76 8.27
C LEU A 387 -18.12 0.62 9.76
N PRO A 388 -17.37 1.27 10.67
CA PRO A 388 -17.69 1.27 12.11
C PRO A 388 -18.87 2.20 12.46
N VAL A 389 -19.48 2.85 11.47
CA VAL A 389 -20.58 3.81 11.64
C VAL A 389 -21.78 3.41 10.78
N ALA A 390 -22.98 3.72 11.28
CA ALA A 390 -24.20 3.61 10.50
C ALA A 390 -24.37 4.82 9.56
N PRO A 391 -25.11 4.69 8.44
CA PRO A 391 -25.50 5.83 7.63
C PRO A 391 -26.16 6.92 8.48
N HIS A 392 -25.80 8.20 8.23
CA HIS A 392 -26.35 9.33 9.00
C HIS A 392 -27.90 9.39 8.94
N ARG A 393 -28.48 8.99 7.80
CA ARG A 393 -29.93 8.89 7.60
C ARG A 393 -30.25 7.79 6.60
N GLY A 394 -31.31 7.04 6.87
CA GLY A 394 -31.75 5.92 6.03
C GLY A 394 -30.88 4.68 6.20
N ASP A 395 -30.97 3.75 5.24
CA ASP A 395 -30.34 2.43 5.34
C ASP A 395 -29.09 2.29 4.46
N ALA A 396 -28.66 3.36 3.77
CA ALA A 396 -27.54 3.34 2.84
C ALA A 396 -26.73 4.65 2.86
N CYS A 397 -25.43 4.53 2.55
CA CYS A 397 -24.52 5.65 2.31
C CYS A 397 -23.68 5.36 1.06
N TRP A 398 -23.09 6.41 0.48
CA TRP A 398 -22.06 6.25 -0.56
C TRP A 398 -20.75 5.83 0.10
N TRP A 399 -20.03 4.91 -0.53
CA TRP A 399 -18.74 4.41 -0.06
C TRP A 399 -17.72 4.61 -1.17
N SER A 400 -16.60 5.26 -0.85
CA SER A 400 -15.49 5.54 -1.76
C SER A 400 -14.65 4.31 -2.10
N ASN A 401 -15.01 3.13 -1.57
CA ASN A 401 -14.13 1.98 -1.45
C ASN A 401 -12.98 2.21 -0.43
N ARG A 402 -12.17 1.18 -0.21
CA ARG A 402 -10.87 1.21 0.47
C ARG A 402 -9.87 0.51 -0.44
N GLY A 403 -8.74 1.14 -0.70
CA GLY A 403 -7.65 0.60 -1.51
C GLY A 403 -6.50 1.60 -1.53
N ASP A 404 -5.34 1.14 -1.99
CA ASP A 404 -4.14 1.95 -2.07
C ASP A 404 -4.06 2.62 -3.45
N GLY A 405 -3.57 3.86 -3.51
CA GLY A 405 -3.37 4.51 -4.81
C GLY A 405 -4.64 4.69 -5.65
N ILE A 406 -5.83 4.83 -5.04
CA ILE A 406 -7.11 5.04 -5.74
C ILE A 406 -7.57 6.50 -5.69
N ASN A 407 -8.41 6.92 -6.64
CA ASN A 407 -8.99 8.27 -6.73
C ASN A 407 -10.52 8.26 -6.97
N PRO A 408 -11.32 7.75 -6.01
CA PRO A 408 -12.76 7.69 -6.11
C PRO A 408 -13.40 9.07 -6.03
N THR A 409 -14.43 9.34 -6.84
CA THR A 409 -15.17 10.61 -6.81
C THR A 409 -16.69 10.41 -6.77
N LEU A 410 -17.40 11.35 -6.15
CA LEU A 410 -18.87 11.46 -6.20
C LEU A 410 -19.25 12.83 -6.75
N THR A 411 -19.58 12.89 -8.03
CA THR A 411 -19.77 14.14 -8.77
C THR A 411 -21.22 14.35 -9.21
N ARG A 412 -21.70 15.59 -9.20
CA ARG A 412 -23.02 15.98 -9.71
C ARG A 412 -23.00 17.35 -10.38
N MET A 413 -23.60 17.43 -11.57
CA MET A 413 -23.83 18.70 -12.28
C MET A 413 -25.07 19.40 -11.73
N LEU A 414 -24.95 20.70 -11.47
CA LEU A 414 -26.02 21.56 -10.95
C LEU A 414 -26.10 22.84 -11.79
N ASP A 415 -27.31 23.22 -12.22
CA ASP A 415 -27.53 24.52 -12.86
C ASP A 415 -27.73 25.61 -11.79
N LEU A 416 -26.74 26.49 -11.65
CA LEU A 416 -26.74 27.57 -10.65
C LEU A 416 -26.94 28.97 -11.28
N ARG A 417 -27.20 29.07 -12.59
CA ARG A 417 -27.21 30.35 -13.32
C ARG A 417 -28.25 31.36 -12.80
N GLY A 418 -29.32 30.88 -12.16
CA GLY A 418 -30.37 31.72 -11.56
C GLY A 418 -30.15 32.09 -10.09
N LEU A 419 -29.02 31.69 -9.48
CA LEU A 419 -28.77 31.85 -8.05
C LEU A 419 -27.60 32.79 -7.79
N THR A 420 -27.73 33.66 -6.80
CA THR A 420 -26.61 34.49 -6.29
C THR A 420 -25.87 33.82 -5.15
N THR A 421 -26.47 32.80 -4.54
CA THR A 421 -25.89 32.04 -3.42
C THR A 421 -26.39 30.61 -3.49
N ALA A 422 -25.47 29.66 -3.32
CA ALA A 422 -25.77 28.24 -3.19
C ALA A 422 -25.08 27.71 -1.92
N THR A 423 -25.65 26.69 -1.29
CA THR A 423 -25.10 26.09 -0.08
C THR A 423 -25.08 24.58 -0.22
N LEU A 424 -23.90 23.97 -0.15
CA LEU A 424 -23.72 22.53 -0.07
C LEU A 424 -23.68 22.11 1.40
N ARG A 425 -24.55 21.18 1.79
CA ARG A 425 -24.54 20.53 3.11
C ARG A 425 -24.50 19.03 2.90
N PHE A 426 -23.52 18.38 3.51
CA PHE A 426 -23.37 16.93 3.46
C PHE A 426 -22.86 16.41 4.79
N TRP A 427 -23.07 15.12 5.00
CA TRP A 427 -22.49 14.38 6.12
C TRP A 427 -21.45 13.44 5.54
N THR A 428 -20.27 13.44 6.16
CA THR A 428 -19.19 12.53 5.79
C THR A 428 -18.64 11.88 7.04
N TRP A 429 -18.20 10.65 6.88
CA TRP A 429 -17.31 9.96 7.81
C TRP A 429 -16.13 9.48 6.99
N PHE A 430 -14.92 9.64 7.53
CA PHE A 430 -13.70 9.22 6.86
C PHE A 430 -12.74 8.63 7.88
N ARG A 431 -11.89 7.75 7.37
CA ARG A 431 -10.72 7.20 8.04
C ARG A 431 -9.65 7.10 6.96
N ILE A 432 -8.66 7.97 7.06
CA ILE A 432 -7.63 8.20 6.05
C ILE A 432 -6.28 8.39 6.75
N GLU A 433 -5.21 8.01 6.09
CA GLU A 433 -3.84 8.12 6.62
C GLU A 433 -3.37 9.59 6.65
N ASP A 434 -2.85 10.02 7.80
CA ASP A 434 -2.38 11.40 7.97
C ASP A 434 -1.21 11.67 7.02
N ARG A 435 -1.35 12.70 6.18
CA ARG A 435 -0.39 13.15 5.15
C ARG A 435 -0.15 12.22 3.96
N TRP A 436 -0.83 11.07 3.88
CA TRP A 436 -0.74 10.15 2.75
C TRP A 436 -2.02 10.16 1.91
N ASP A 437 -3.16 10.24 2.59
CA ASP A 437 -4.48 10.27 1.98
C ASP A 437 -5.12 11.65 2.07
N HIS A 438 -5.94 11.98 1.06
CA HIS A 438 -6.60 13.27 0.99
C HIS A 438 -8.04 13.16 0.49
N GLY A 439 -8.92 14.03 1.01
CA GLY A 439 -10.29 14.20 0.55
C GLY A 439 -10.59 15.67 0.31
N TYR A 440 -11.15 15.99 -0.86
CA TYR A 440 -11.46 17.37 -1.27
C TYR A 440 -12.94 17.53 -1.62
N VAL A 441 -13.50 18.68 -1.27
CA VAL A 441 -14.73 19.18 -1.89
C VAL A 441 -14.30 20.15 -2.97
N SER A 442 -14.67 19.86 -4.21
CA SER A 442 -14.20 20.63 -5.35
C SER A 442 -15.35 21.08 -6.24
N VAL A 443 -15.17 22.19 -6.94
CA VAL A 443 -16.10 22.71 -7.94
C VAL A 443 -15.42 22.81 -9.30
N SER A 444 -16.17 22.50 -10.35
CA SER A 444 -15.78 22.73 -11.74
C SER A 444 -16.86 23.58 -12.42
N THR A 445 -16.41 24.56 -13.21
CA THR A 445 -17.28 25.42 -14.04
C THR A 445 -17.14 25.11 -15.54
N ASP A 446 -16.36 24.10 -15.90
CA ASP A 446 -15.97 23.74 -17.26
C ASP A 446 -16.21 22.24 -17.55
N ASN A 447 -17.33 21.71 -17.06
CA ASN A 447 -17.75 20.31 -17.26
C ASN A 447 -16.74 19.27 -16.74
N GLY A 448 -16.03 19.58 -15.66
CA GLY A 448 -15.09 18.66 -15.01
C GLY A 448 -13.67 18.70 -15.58
N ALA A 449 -13.37 19.59 -16.54
CA ALA A 449 -12.03 19.72 -17.10
C ALA A 449 -11.03 20.28 -16.08
N ARG A 450 -11.46 21.24 -15.25
CA ARG A 450 -10.67 21.78 -14.13
C ARG A 450 -11.50 21.82 -12.86
N TRP A 451 -10.80 21.65 -11.75
CA TRP A 451 -11.37 21.59 -10.41
C TRP A 451 -10.64 22.56 -9.49
N ALA A 452 -11.42 23.37 -8.78
CA ALA A 452 -10.93 24.16 -7.66
C ALA A 452 -11.39 23.48 -6.37
N ALA A 453 -10.45 23.11 -5.49
CA ALA A 453 -10.76 22.72 -4.13
C ALA A 453 -11.32 23.93 -3.36
N LEU A 454 -12.40 23.72 -2.60
CA LEU A 454 -13.12 24.76 -1.85
C LEU A 454 -12.51 25.05 -0.47
#